data_AF-A0A965A803-F1
#
_entry.id   AF-A0A965A803-F1
#
_cell.length_a   1.000
_cell.length_b   1.000
_cell.length_c   1.000
_cell.angle_alpha   90.00
_cell.angle_beta   90.00
_cell.angle_gamma   90.00
#
_symmetry.space_group_name_H-M   'P 1'
#
loop_
_entity.id
_entity.type
_entity.pdbx_description
1 polymer ?
#
loop_
_entity_poly.entity_id
_entity_poly.type
_entity_poly.pdbx_seq_one_letter_code
_entity_poly.pdbx_strand_id
1 'polypeptide(L)'
;MSEQTTNDETTSAGDEQLVEQVGDEAAEIIDPLVAERDAALAQRDEYKDIALRLQADFENYRKRAAAQTADEIDRSTGKIAEALLPVLDACEAAFSHGVDGVEPIWSALIGALQKQGLEALDLQGRTGYRWKGRVLRAAMVKVRG
;
A
#
# COMPACT_ATOMS: atom_id res chain seq x y z
N MET A 1 44.53 51.58 -65.84
CA MET A 1 44.87 50.20 -65.44
C MET A 1 43.64 49.70 -64.70
N SER A 2 42.74 48.97 -65.35
CA SER A 2 42.86 47.52 -65.67
C SER A 2 42.96 46.72 -64.38
N GLU A 3 42.16 45.71 -64.06
CA GLU A 3 41.06 44.95 -64.68
C GLU A 3 40.18 44.51 -63.47
N GLN A 4 38.85 44.51 -63.52
CA GLN A 4 38.01 43.43 -64.06
C GLN A 4 38.41 42.01 -63.59
N THR A 5 37.66 41.50 -62.60
CA THR A 5 37.12 40.12 -62.61
C THR A 5 35.79 40.16 -61.84
N THR A 6 34.65 40.50 -62.46
CA THR A 6 33.66 39.62 -63.13
C THR A 6 33.33 38.32 -62.42
N ASN A 7 32.11 38.29 -61.88
CA ASN A 7 31.10 37.22 -61.81
C ASN A 7 31.53 35.77 -62.02
N ASP A 8 31.00 34.88 -61.17
CA ASP A 8 30.07 33.86 -61.67
C ASP A 8 29.09 33.40 -60.57
N GLU A 9 27.97 34.12 -60.43
CA GLU A 9 26.72 33.51 -59.98
C GLU A 9 26.18 32.70 -61.16
N THR A 10 26.58 31.43 -61.24
CA THR A 10 25.85 30.43 -62.01
C THR A 10 25.77 29.17 -61.16
N THR A 11 24.93 29.19 -60.11
CA THR A 11 24.34 27.94 -59.63
C THR A 11 23.45 27.43 -60.76
N SER A 12 23.88 26.35 -61.39
CA SER A 12 23.19 25.72 -62.52
C SER A 12 21.86 25.12 -62.04
N ALA A 13 20.79 25.35 -62.80
CA ALA A 13 19.47 24.74 -62.55
C ALA A 13 19.52 23.19 -62.50
N GLY A 14 20.57 22.57 -63.04
CA GLY A 14 20.82 21.13 -62.93
C GLY A 14 21.32 20.68 -61.55
N ASP A 15 22.09 21.51 -60.83
CA ASP A 15 22.53 21.18 -59.46
C ASP A 15 21.37 21.33 -58.47
N GLU A 16 20.52 22.34 -58.62
CA GLU A 16 19.31 22.48 -57.78
C GLU A 16 18.34 21.31 -57.99
N GLN A 17 18.14 20.87 -59.24
CA GLN A 17 17.30 19.70 -59.55
C GLN A 17 17.88 18.37 -59.04
N LEU A 18 19.21 18.20 -59.06
CA LEU A 18 19.86 17.01 -58.50
C LEU A 18 19.78 16.98 -56.97
N VAL A 19 19.91 18.13 -56.31
CA VAL A 19 19.78 18.23 -54.84
C VAL A 19 18.32 18.02 -54.41
N GLU A 20 17.35 18.51 -55.18
CA GLU A 20 15.92 18.28 -54.94
C GLU A 20 15.55 16.80 -55.15
N GLN A 21 16.03 16.15 -56.22
CA GLN A 21 15.80 14.72 -56.48
C GLN A 21 16.41 13.81 -55.41
N VAL A 22 17.64 14.10 -54.97
CA VAL A 22 18.29 13.36 -53.88
C VAL A 22 17.59 13.61 -52.55
N GLY A 23 17.06 14.82 -52.33
CA GLY A 23 16.22 15.14 -51.18
C GLY A 23 14.90 14.37 -51.16
N ASP A 24 14.25 14.22 -52.31
CA ASP A 24 12.97 13.52 -52.46
C ASP A 24 13.13 12.00 -52.29
N GLU A 25 14.17 11.39 -52.90
CA GLU A 25 14.50 9.97 -52.68
C GLU A 25 14.91 9.67 -51.24
N ALA A 26 15.63 10.59 -50.58
CA ALA A 26 15.97 10.46 -49.16
C ALA A 26 14.73 10.60 -48.27
N ALA A 27 13.81 11.53 -48.58
CA ALA A 27 12.56 11.71 -47.85
C ALA A 27 11.65 10.48 -47.98
N GLU A 28 11.55 9.87 -49.17
CA GLU A 28 10.74 8.68 -49.41
C GLU A 28 11.17 7.47 -48.55
N ILE A 29 12.46 7.40 -48.17
CA ILE A 29 13.00 6.36 -47.29
C ILE A 29 12.93 6.76 -45.80
N ILE A 30 13.21 8.03 -45.48
CA ILE A 30 13.32 8.51 -44.08
C ILE A 30 11.93 8.67 -43.45
N ASP A 31 10.96 9.21 -44.16
CA ASP A 31 9.61 9.46 -43.64
C ASP A 31 8.89 8.20 -43.12
N PRO A 32 8.86 7.05 -43.83
CA PRO A 32 8.24 5.84 -43.30
C PRO A 32 9.00 5.28 -42.08
N LEU A 33 10.32 5.40 -42.03
CA LEU A 33 11.13 4.97 -40.88
C LEU A 33 10.88 5.86 -39.65
N VAL A 34 10.72 7.17 -39.85
CA VAL A 34 10.35 8.11 -38.79
C VAL A 34 8.95 7.80 -38.28
N ALA A 35 7.99 7.54 -39.17
CA ALA A 35 6.63 7.16 -38.80
C ALA A 35 6.58 5.84 -38.00
N GLU A 36 7.32 4.81 -38.42
CA GLU A 36 7.42 3.54 -37.69
C GLU A 36 8.06 3.74 -36.31
N ARG A 37 9.13 4.53 -36.23
CA ARG A 37 9.78 4.87 -34.96
C ARG A 37 8.83 5.60 -34.02
N ASP A 38 8.05 6.56 -34.52
CA ASP A 38 7.10 7.31 -33.70
C ASP A 38 5.94 6.43 -33.22
N ALA A 39 5.44 5.52 -34.07
CA ALA A 39 4.45 4.52 -33.67
C ALA A 39 5.00 3.58 -32.58
N ALA A 40 6.25 3.12 -32.70
CA ALA A 40 6.89 2.28 -31.70
C ALA A 40 7.12 3.02 -30.37
N LEU A 41 7.51 4.30 -30.41
CA LEU A 41 7.64 5.14 -29.22
C LEU A 41 6.29 5.35 -28.53
N ALA A 42 5.22 5.59 -29.28
CA ALA A 42 3.87 5.73 -28.73
C ALA A 42 3.40 4.46 -28.03
N GLN A 43 3.61 3.28 -28.65
CA GLN A 43 3.28 1.98 -28.02
C GLN A 43 4.11 1.72 -26.77
N ARG A 44 5.41 2.04 -26.80
CA ARG A 44 6.28 1.94 -25.63
C ARG A 44 5.75 2.78 -24.47
N ASP A 45 5.38 4.03 -24.76
CA ASP A 45 4.90 4.95 -23.73
C ASP A 45 3.55 4.52 -23.17
N GLU A 46 2.64 4.01 -24.01
CA GLU A 46 1.39 3.39 -23.56
C GLU A 46 1.63 2.21 -22.61
N TYR A 47 2.51 1.27 -22.98
CA TYR A 47 2.83 0.13 -22.11
C TYR A 47 3.53 0.55 -20.83
N LYS A 48 4.37 1.58 -20.88
CA LYS A 48 5.03 2.14 -19.70
C LYS A 48 4.01 2.73 -18.75
N ASP A 49 3.04 3.48 -19.25
CA ASP A 49 1.98 4.07 -18.44
C ASP A 49 1.09 3.00 -17.80
N ILE A 50 0.74 1.95 -18.56
CA ILE A 50 0.02 0.79 -18.04
C ILE A 50 0.81 0.10 -16.93
N ALA A 51 2.12 -0.12 -17.13
CA ALA A 51 2.98 -0.78 -16.16
C ALA A 51 3.10 0.04 -14.87
N LEU A 52 3.28 1.36 -14.97
CA LEU A 52 3.34 2.26 -13.81
C LEU A 52 2.04 2.27 -13.03
N ARG A 53 0.90 2.31 -13.73
CA ARG A 53 -0.42 2.22 -13.10
C ARG A 53 -0.63 0.88 -12.40
N LEU A 54 -0.28 -0.23 -13.06
CA LEU A 54 -0.41 -1.56 -12.48
C LEU A 54 0.50 -1.73 -11.25
N GLN A 55 1.71 -1.18 -11.28
CA GLN A 55 2.61 -1.16 -10.13
C GLN A 55 1.96 -0.41 -8.96
N ALA A 56 1.41 0.78 -9.19
CA ALA A 56 0.72 1.55 -8.16
C ALA A 56 -0.49 0.80 -7.60
N ASP A 57 -1.30 0.18 -8.45
CA ASP A 57 -2.46 -0.62 -8.05
C ASP A 57 -2.03 -1.84 -7.21
N PHE A 58 -0.92 -2.48 -7.56
CA PHE A 58 -0.36 -3.61 -6.82
C PHE A 58 0.18 -3.19 -5.45
N GLU A 59 0.90 -2.07 -5.36
CA GLU A 59 1.37 -1.53 -4.09
C GLU A 59 0.19 -1.16 -3.16
N ASN A 60 -0.85 -0.54 -3.71
CA ASN A 60 -2.09 -0.24 -3.01
C ASN A 60 -2.82 -1.51 -2.55
N TYR A 61 -2.89 -2.53 -3.41
CA TYR A 61 -3.46 -3.83 -3.06
C TYR A 61 -2.67 -4.49 -1.92
N ARG A 62 -1.35 -4.56 -2.02
CA ARG A 62 -0.48 -5.16 -0.99
C ARG A 62 -0.66 -4.49 0.36
N LYS A 63 -0.72 -3.15 0.39
CA LYS A 63 -0.96 -2.39 1.63
C LYS A 63 -2.34 -2.71 2.23
N ARG A 64 -3.39 -2.76 1.41
CA ARG A 64 -4.74 -3.12 1.86
C ARG A 64 -4.82 -4.56 2.36
N ALA A 65 -4.25 -5.50 1.63
CA ALA A 65 -4.22 -6.92 2.00
C ALA A 65 -3.48 -7.12 3.33
N ALA A 66 -2.33 -6.47 3.52
CA ALA A 66 -1.60 -6.54 4.79
C ALA A 66 -2.43 -5.99 5.97
N ALA A 67 -3.11 -4.85 5.78
CA ALA A 67 -3.99 -4.28 6.80
C ALA A 67 -5.17 -5.21 7.12
N GLN A 68 -5.82 -5.78 6.10
CA GLN A 68 -6.95 -6.70 6.29
C GLN A 68 -6.53 -7.96 7.04
N THR A 69 -5.38 -8.56 6.70
CA THR A 69 -4.85 -9.73 7.40
C THR A 69 -4.54 -9.40 8.86
N ALA A 70 -3.93 -8.24 9.14
CA ALA A 70 -3.69 -7.80 10.50
C ALA A 70 -4.99 -7.61 11.30
N ASP A 71 -5.99 -6.97 10.71
CA ASP A 71 -7.32 -6.78 11.33
C ASP A 71 -8.03 -8.11 11.61
N GLU A 72 -7.87 -9.10 10.72
CA GLU A 72 -8.45 -10.42 10.89
C GLU A 72 -7.75 -11.24 11.99
N ILE A 73 -6.42 -11.17 12.07
CA ILE A 73 -5.66 -11.74 13.20
C ILE A 73 -6.09 -11.08 14.51
N ASP A 74 -6.21 -9.75 14.55
CA ASP A 74 -6.61 -9.02 15.75
C ASP A 74 -8.04 -9.34 16.18
N ARG A 75 -8.96 -9.48 15.21
CA ARG A 75 -10.34 -9.88 15.47
C ARG A 75 -10.43 -11.31 15.98
N SER A 76 -9.70 -12.24 15.36
CA SER A 76 -9.72 -13.66 15.77
C SER A 76 -9.11 -13.86 17.15
N THR A 77 -7.99 -13.21 17.43
CA THR A 77 -7.36 -13.22 18.77
C THR A 77 -8.26 -12.58 19.82
N GLY A 78 -8.94 -11.47 19.49
CA GLY A 78 -9.92 -10.84 20.37
C GLY A 78 -11.10 -11.77 20.73
N LYS A 79 -11.59 -12.59 19.79
CA LYS A 79 -12.63 -13.60 20.08
C LYS A 79 -12.14 -14.67 21.07
N ILE A 80 -10.88 -15.10 20.95
CA ILE A 80 -10.28 -16.05 21.89
C ILE A 80 -10.18 -15.41 23.28
N ALA A 81 -9.72 -14.16 23.36
CA ALA A 81 -9.66 -13.42 24.62
C ALA A 81 -11.04 -13.29 25.28
N GLU A 82 -12.08 -12.98 24.50
CA GLU A 82 -13.47 -12.92 24.98
C GLU A 82 -13.96 -14.27 25.52
N ALA A 83 -13.66 -15.37 24.82
CA ALA A 83 -14.01 -16.71 25.25
C ALA A 83 -13.28 -17.17 26.54
N LEU A 84 -12.12 -16.57 26.85
CA LEU A 84 -11.36 -16.84 28.07
C LEU A 84 -11.79 -15.98 29.26
N LEU A 85 -12.61 -14.93 29.07
CA LEU A 85 -13.08 -14.08 30.17
C LEU A 85 -13.81 -14.87 31.28
N PRO A 86 -14.69 -15.84 30.99
CA PRO A 86 -15.33 -16.64 32.05
C PRO A 86 -14.33 -17.44 32.91
N VAL A 87 -13.18 -17.83 32.33
CA VAL A 87 -12.12 -18.52 33.08
C VAL A 87 -11.42 -17.54 34.01
N LEU A 88 -11.15 -16.31 33.55
CA LEU A 88 -10.63 -15.23 34.39
C LEU A 88 -11.59 -14.92 35.55
N ASP A 89 -12.89 -14.83 35.27
CA ASP A 89 -13.93 -14.58 36.30
C ASP A 89 -13.95 -15.72 37.35
N ALA A 90 -13.83 -16.98 36.90
CA ALA A 90 -13.80 -18.14 37.79
C ALA A 90 -12.54 -18.16 38.67
N CYS A 91 -11.38 -17.80 38.11
CA CYS A 91 -10.14 -17.65 38.87
C CYS A 91 -10.24 -16.52 39.91
N GLU A 92 -10.80 -15.37 39.54
CA GLU A 92 -11.03 -14.24 40.48
C GLU A 92 -11.99 -14.64 41.61
N ALA A 93 -13.06 -15.37 41.28
CA ALA A 93 -14.01 -15.89 42.26
C ALA A 93 -13.34 -16.89 43.22
N ALA A 94 -12.58 -17.85 42.69
CA ALA A 94 -11.87 -18.83 43.51
C ALA A 94 -10.82 -18.18 44.43
N PHE A 95 -10.08 -17.19 43.93
CA PHE A 95 -9.17 -16.38 44.74
C PHE A 95 -9.91 -15.64 45.86
N SER A 96 -11.03 -15.00 45.54
CA SER A 96 -11.88 -14.29 46.53
C SER A 96 -12.47 -15.22 47.60
N HIS A 97 -12.68 -16.50 47.27
CA HIS A 97 -13.14 -17.53 48.20
C HIS A 97 -11.99 -18.19 49.01
N GLY A 98 -10.75 -17.75 48.85
CA GLY A 98 -9.60 -18.25 49.61
C GLY A 98 -9.07 -19.60 49.14
N VAL A 99 -9.26 -19.94 47.86
CA VAL A 99 -8.66 -21.15 47.28
C VAL A 99 -7.17 -20.89 47.00
N ASP A 100 -6.30 -21.57 47.76
CA ASP A 100 -4.86 -21.46 47.61
C ASP A 100 -4.37 -21.97 46.24
N GLY A 101 -3.33 -21.30 45.70
CA GLY A 101 -2.66 -21.71 44.45
C GLY A 101 -3.31 -21.23 43.15
N VAL A 102 -4.46 -20.54 43.20
CA VAL A 102 -5.11 -19.98 42.01
C VAL A 102 -4.50 -18.62 41.60
N GLU A 103 -4.02 -17.83 42.55
CA GLU A 103 -3.44 -16.49 42.30
C GLU A 103 -2.32 -16.49 41.24
N PRO A 104 -1.32 -17.41 41.27
CA PRO A 104 -0.25 -17.41 40.27
C PRO A 104 -0.78 -17.73 38.87
N ILE A 105 -1.78 -18.61 38.77
CA ILE A 105 -2.40 -18.99 37.49
C ILE A 105 -3.20 -17.81 36.94
N TRP A 106 -3.98 -17.14 37.78
CA TRP A 106 -4.76 -15.96 37.43
C TRP A 106 -3.87 -14.82 36.93
N SER A 107 -2.79 -14.52 37.67
CA SER A 107 -1.80 -13.51 37.30
C SER A 107 -1.10 -13.84 35.98
N ALA A 108 -0.70 -15.10 35.78
CA ALA A 108 -0.09 -15.55 34.54
C ALA A 108 -1.04 -15.41 33.34
N LEU A 109 -2.33 -15.75 33.52
CA LEU A 109 -3.34 -15.65 32.48
C LEU A 109 -3.61 -14.20 32.09
N ILE A 110 -3.78 -13.31 33.08
CA ILE A 110 -3.91 -11.86 32.84
C ILE A 110 -2.68 -11.32 32.10
N GLY A 111 -1.47 -11.65 32.57
CA GLY A 111 -0.23 -11.18 31.95
C GLY A 111 -0.06 -11.68 30.52
N ALA A 112 -0.49 -12.91 30.21
CA ALA A 112 -0.47 -13.45 28.85
C ALA A 112 -1.44 -12.69 27.94
N LEU A 113 -2.65 -12.40 28.41
CA LEU A 113 -3.66 -11.66 27.64
C LEU A 113 -3.28 -10.18 27.45
N GLN A 114 -2.68 -9.54 28.47
CA GLN A 114 -2.17 -8.16 28.37
C GLN A 114 -1.11 -7.99 27.28
N LYS A 115 -0.18 -8.95 27.16
CA LYS A 115 0.83 -8.95 26.08
C LYS A 115 0.22 -9.00 24.68
N GLN A 116 -0.97 -9.57 24.54
CA GLN A 116 -1.68 -9.65 23.27
C GLN A 116 -2.58 -8.42 23.00
N GLY A 117 -2.76 -7.54 24.00
CA GLY A 117 -3.51 -6.29 23.86
C GLY A 117 -4.80 -6.20 24.69
N LEU A 118 -4.99 -7.07 25.68
CA LEU A 118 -6.06 -6.95 26.67
C LEU A 118 -5.74 -5.84 27.68
N GLU A 119 -6.66 -4.91 27.85
CA GLU A 119 -6.64 -3.85 28.85
C GLU A 119 -7.77 -4.09 29.86
N ALA A 120 -7.45 -4.09 31.15
CA ALA A 120 -8.45 -4.11 32.21
C ALA A 120 -9.03 -2.70 32.42
N LEU A 121 -10.35 -2.60 32.48
CA LEU A 121 -11.08 -1.40 32.89
C LEU A 121 -11.56 -1.59 34.31
N ASP A 122 -10.90 -0.98 35.29
CA ASP A 122 -11.44 -0.94 36.65
C ASP A 122 -12.42 0.23 36.78
N LEU A 123 -13.72 -0.09 36.89
CA LEU A 123 -14.76 0.89 37.22
C LEU A 123 -15.49 0.39 38.45
N GLN A 124 -15.22 1.05 39.58
CA GLN A 124 -15.98 0.91 40.83
C GLN A 124 -16.05 -0.54 41.36
N GLY A 125 -14.93 -1.27 41.33
CA GLY A 125 -14.84 -2.60 41.93
C GLY A 125 -15.44 -3.71 41.07
N ARG A 126 -15.62 -3.47 39.77
CA ARG A 126 -15.83 -4.52 38.77
C ARG A 126 -14.89 -4.34 37.58
N THR A 127 -14.30 -5.44 37.16
CA THR A 127 -13.36 -5.47 36.04
C THR A 127 -14.12 -5.58 34.71
N GLY A 128 -14.03 -4.54 33.89
CA GLY A 128 -14.32 -4.59 32.46
C GLY A 128 -13.06 -4.93 31.67
N TYR A 129 -13.22 -5.29 30.40
CA TYR A 129 -12.11 -5.66 29.52
C TYR A 129 -12.25 -4.99 28.15
N ARG A 130 -11.13 -4.47 27.66
CA ARG A 130 -10.97 -3.89 26.32
C ARG A 130 -9.82 -4.61 25.61
N TRP A 131 -9.94 -4.75 24.29
CA TRP A 131 -8.93 -5.34 23.42
C TRP A 131 -8.58 -4.34 22.33
N LYS A 132 -7.34 -3.84 22.34
CA LYS A 132 -6.84 -2.88 21.33
C LYS A 132 -7.86 -1.78 21.00
N GLY A 133 -8.43 -1.13 22.01
CA GLY A 133 -9.44 -0.07 21.85
C GLY A 133 -10.91 -0.53 21.76
N ARG A 134 -11.21 -1.81 21.46
CA ARG A 134 -12.57 -2.36 21.43
C ARG A 134 -12.99 -2.89 22.80
N VAL A 135 -14.15 -2.50 23.32
CA VAL A 135 -14.68 -3.07 24.56
C VAL A 135 -15.14 -4.51 24.31
N LEU A 136 -14.58 -5.48 25.03
CA LEU A 136 -15.05 -6.88 25.03
C LEU A 136 -16.15 -7.08 26.08
N ARG A 137 -15.96 -6.54 27.28
CA ARG A 137 -16.96 -6.56 28.35
C ARG A 137 -16.93 -5.24 29.10
N ALA A 138 -18.05 -4.53 29.14
CA ALA A 138 -18.14 -3.30 29.93
C ALA A 138 -18.11 -3.64 31.43
N ALA A 139 -17.42 -2.81 32.21
CA ALA A 139 -17.55 -2.89 33.66
C ALA A 139 -18.97 -2.49 34.06
N MET A 140 -19.68 -3.38 34.74
CA MET A 140 -21.08 -3.17 35.08
C MET A 140 -21.17 -2.35 36.36
N VAL A 141 -21.44 -1.04 36.24
CA VAL A 141 -21.67 -0.17 37.40
C VAL A 141 -22.98 -0.57 38.07
N LYS A 142 -22.93 -0.92 39.37
CA LYS A 142 -24.14 -1.13 40.17
C LYS A 142 -24.74 0.24 40.45
N VAL A 143 -25.82 0.59 39.75
CA VAL A 143 -26.63 1.76 40.11
C VAL A 143 -27.20 1.50 41.50
N ARG A 144 -26.74 2.28 42.48
CA ARG A 144 -27.19 2.21 43.86
C ARG A 144 -28.59 2.85 43.89
N GLY A 145 -29.62 2.02 43.81
CA GLY A 145 -30.99 2.38 44.19
C GLY A 145 -31.13 2.46 45.69
#